data_AF-A0A662Q5J6-F1
#
_entry.id   AF-A0A662Q5J6-F1
#
_cell.length_a   1.000
_cell.length_b   1.000
_cell.length_c   1.000
_cell.angle_alpha   90.00
_cell.angle_beta   90.00
_cell.angle_gamma   90.00
#
_symmetry.space_group_name_H-M   'P 1'
#
loop_
_entity.id
_entity.type
_entity.pdbx_description
1 polymer ?
#
loop_
_entity_poly.entity_id
_entity_poly.type
_entity_poly.pdbx_seq_one_letter_code
_entity_poly.pdbx_strand_id
1 'polypeptide(L)'
;MNHRFLSSPILRQYVSFRIFDELYLRYDEWYKRNRVIFECELKALKMLKPSGRGLDLGVGTGVFASEIGAEFGVDPALNPLKLAKSRGVEVIQA
;
A
#
# COMPACT_ATOMS: atom_id res chain seq x y z
N MET A 1 10.60 -6.48 42.40
CA MET A 1 10.21 -5.80 41.15
C MET A 1 10.35 -6.81 40.02
N ASN A 2 9.24 -7.29 39.47
CA ASN A 2 9.25 -8.34 38.45
C ASN A 2 9.51 -7.73 37.07
N HIS A 3 10.73 -7.90 36.56
CA HIS A 3 11.03 -7.71 35.15
C HIS A 3 10.44 -8.89 34.36
N ARG A 4 9.19 -8.75 33.88
CA ARG A 4 8.65 -9.70 32.89
C ARG A 4 9.03 -9.27 31.48
N PHE A 5 9.86 -10.11 30.89
CA PHE A 5 10.19 -10.21 29.48
C PHE A 5 8.95 -10.07 28.58
N LEU A 6 8.96 -9.07 27.70
CA LEU A 6 8.09 -9.03 26.53
C LEU A 6 8.73 -9.85 25.40
N SER A 7 8.75 -11.17 25.57
CA SER A 7 9.14 -12.13 24.53
C SER A 7 7.92 -12.91 24.05
N SER A 8 6.90 -12.21 23.56
CA SER A 8 5.76 -12.83 22.86
C SER A 8 5.85 -12.52 21.37
N PRO A 9 6.24 -13.50 20.52
CA PRO A 9 6.20 -13.36 19.06
C PRO A 9 4.80 -13.07 18.50
N ILE A 10 3.76 -13.36 19.29
CA ILE A 10 2.36 -13.41 18.85
C ILE A 10 1.76 -12.02 18.66
N LEU A 11 2.25 -11.00 19.39
CA LEU A 11 1.70 -9.64 19.32
C LEU A 11 2.29 -8.77 18.21
N ARG A 12 3.46 -9.13 17.66
CA ARG A 12 4.16 -8.29 16.66
C ARG A 12 3.56 -8.42 15.26
N GLN A 13 2.89 -9.53 14.97
CA GLN A 13 2.42 -9.87 13.62
C GLN A 13 0.99 -9.41 13.33
N TYR A 14 0.15 -9.19 14.37
CA TYR A 14 -1.27 -8.89 14.20
C TYR A 14 -1.62 -7.40 14.05
N VAL A 15 -0.68 -6.48 14.24
CA VAL A 15 -1.02 -5.04 14.36
C VAL A 15 -0.67 -4.22 13.11
N SER A 16 0.29 -4.65 12.29
CA SER A 16 0.91 -3.73 11.31
C SER A 16 -0.02 -3.27 10.18
N PHE A 17 -0.80 -4.16 9.56
CA PHE A 17 -1.59 -3.79 8.38
C PHE A 17 -3.01 -3.31 8.71
N ARG A 18 -3.57 -3.69 9.87
CA ARG A 18 -4.95 -3.35 10.25
C ARG A 18 -5.19 -1.85 10.30
N ILE A 19 -4.19 -1.07 10.72
CA ILE A 19 -4.30 0.40 10.72
C ILE A 19 -4.46 0.95 9.29
N PHE A 20 -3.83 0.32 8.29
CA PHE A 20 -3.98 0.68 6.89
C PHE A 20 -5.31 0.20 6.32
N ASP A 21 -5.86 -0.92 6.82
CA ASP A 21 -7.20 -1.38 6.47
C ASP A 21 -8.30 -0.43 6.98
N GLU A 22 -8.15 0.06 8.21
CA GLU A 22 -9.11 0.96 8.86
C GLU A 22 -9.00 2.41 8.35
N LEU A 23 -7.78 2.91 8.14
CA LEU A 23 -7.52 4.31 7.79
C LEU A 23 -7.21 4.53 6.31
N TYR A 24 -7.53 3.57 5.43
CA TYR A 24 -7.14 3.61 4.02
C TYR A 24 -7.58 4.89 3.30
N LEU A 25 -8.78 5.43 3.58
CA LEU A 25 -9.25 6.68 2.98
C LEU A 25 -8.43 7.88 3.44
N ARG A 26 -8.03 7.92 4.72
CA ARG A 26 -7.17 8.99 5.24
C ARG A 26 -5.78 8.92 4.61
N TYR A 27 -5.24 7.71 4.45
CA TYR A 27 -3.99 7.47 3.75
C TYR A 27 -4.08 7.96 2.29
N ASP A 28 -5.12 7.56 1.57
CA ASP A 28 -5.32 7.94 0.17
C ASP A 28 -5.49 9.45 -0.02
N GLU A 29 -6.28 10.09 0.85
CA GLU A 29 -6.54 11.52 0.81
C GLU A 29 -5.29 12.36 1.07
N TRP A 30 -4.30 11.80 1.78
CA TRP A 30 -3.03 12.48 2.01
C TRP A 30 -2.33 12.83 0.69
N TYR A 31 -2.36 11.95 -0.32
CA TYR A 31 -1.77 12.21 -1.64
C TYR A 31 -2.52 13.27 -2.45
N LYS A 32 -3.83 13.46 -2.20
CA LYS A 32 -4.60 14.56 -2.81
C LYS A 32 -4.23 15.89 -2.18
N ARG A 33 -4.10 15.92 -0.85
CA ARG A 33 -3.71 17.12 -0.09
C ARG A 33 -2.26 17.54 -0.32
N ASN A 34 -1.36 16.56 -0.49
CA ASN A 34 0.08 16.79 -0.67
C ASN A 34 0.49 16.54 -2.13
N ARG A 35 -0.24 17.16 -3.06
CA ARG A 35 -0.14 16.86 -4.50
C ARG A 35 1.26 17.01 -5.07
N VAL A 36 2.00 18.04 -4.65
CA VAL A 36 3.38 18.29 -5.11
C VAL A 36 4.30 17.12 -4.74
N ILE A 37 4.17 16.58 -3.51
CA ILE A 37 5.00 15.46 -3.05
C ILE A 37 4.65 14.20 -3.84
N PHE A 38 3.35 13.92 -4.01
CA PHE A 38 2.87 12.81 -4.83
C PHE A 38 3.46 12.86 -6.26
N GLU A 39 3.44 14.03 -6.90
CA GLU A 39 3.96 14.20 -8.26
C GLU A 39 5.46 14.01 -8.34
N CYS A 40 6.22 14.47 -7.32
CA CYS A 40 7.65 14.21 -7.23
C CYS A 40 7.96 12.71 -7.13
N GLU A 41 7.27 11.98 -6.25
CA GLU A 41 7.44 10.53 -6.07
C GLU A 41 7.04 9.76 -7.33
N LEU A 42 5.89 10.10 -7.93
CA LEU A 42 5.42 9.46 -9.15
C LEU A 42 6.38 9.69 -10.32
N LYS A 43 6.94 10.90 -10.44
CA LYS A 43 7.94 11.20 -11.47
C LYS A 43 9.20 10.36 -11.27
N ALA A 44 9.67 10.21 -10.04
CA ALA A 44 10.81 9.36 -9.73
C ALA A 44 10.57 7.90 -10.13
N LEU A 45 9.38 7.36 -9.85
CA LEU A 45 9.00 6.01 -10.28
C LEU A 45 8.93 5.88 -11.81
N LYS A 46 8.30 6.85 -12.50
CA LYS A 46 8.19 6.85 -13.97
C LYS A 46 9.55 6.94 -14.67
N MET A 47 10.56 7.56 -14.05
CA MET A 47 11.93 7.62 -14.60
C MET A 47 12.61 6.25 -14.68
N LEU A 48 12.18 5.26 -13.88
CA LEU A 48 12.70 3.89 -13.95
C LEU A 48 12.28 3.18 -15.25
N LYS A 49 11.27 3.70 -15.96
CA LYS A 49 10.72 3.13 -17.20
C LYS A 49 10.44 1.62 -17.06
N PRO A 50 9.63 1.21 -16.06
CA PRO A 50 9.28 -0.20 -15.90
C PRO A 50 8.60 -0.72 -17.17
N SER A 51 8.88 -1.96 -17.54
CA SER A 51 8.32 -2.60 -18.72
C SER A 51 8.07 -4.09 -18.48
N GLY A 52 7.19 -4.68 -19.29
CA GLY A 52 6.70 -6.04 -19.07
C GLY A 52 5.64 -6.09 -17.96
N ARG A 53 5.42 -7.30 -17.42
CA ARG A 53 4.40 -7.53 -16.38
C ARG A 53 4.87 -6.99 -15.03
N GLY A 54 4.06 -6.14 -14.41
CA GLY A 54 4.35 -5.51 -13.12
C GLY A 54 3.53 -6.09 -11.97
N LEU A 55 4.19 -6.26 -10.82
CA LEU A 55 3.56 -6.60 -9.53
C LEU A 55 3.97 -5.57 -8.48
N ASP A 56 2.99 -4.94 -7.83
CA ASP A 56 3.19 -4.07 -6.68
C ASP A 56 2.96 -4.84 -5.37
N LEU A 57 3.95 -4.86 -4.47
CA LEU A 57 3.91 -5.56 -3.19
C LEU A 57 3.66 -4.56 -2.05
N GLY A 58 2.57 -4.72 -1.33
CA GLY A 58 2.04 -3.66 -0.46
C GLY A 58 1.35 -2.58 -1.28
N VAL A 59 0.57 -2.98 -2.29
CA VAL A 59 -0.06 -2.08 -3.27
C VAL A 59 -0.99 -1.05 -2.61
N GLY A 60 -1.49 -1.35 -1.40
CA GLY A 60 -2.39 -0.49 -0.66
C GLY A 60 -3.56 -0.03 -1.54
N THR A 61 -3.76 1.29 -1.61
CA THR A 61 -4.87 1.87 -2.38
C THR A 61 -4.63 1.91 -3.88
N GLY A 62 -3.48 1.41 -4.35
CA GLY A 62 -3.09 1.39 -5.77
C GLY A 62 -2.75 2.77 -6.31
N VAL A 63 -2.49 3.76 -5.46
CA VAL A 63 -2.27 5.17 -5.87
C VAL A 63 -1.07 5.33 -6.82
N PHE A 64 -0.06 4.48 -6.71
CA PHE A 64 1.08 4.44 -7.63
C PHE A 64 0.92 3.37 -8.70
N ALA A 65 0.51 2.14 -8.33
CA ALA A 65 0.31 1.05 -9.27
C ALA A 65 -0.56 1.44 -10.49
N SER A 66 -1.66 2.19 -10.26
CA SER A 66 -2.54 2.65 -11.34
C SER A 66 -1.89 3.67 -12.28
N GLU A 67 -0.84 4.36 -11.84
CA GLU A 67 -0.18 5.44 -12.59
C GLU A 67 1.09 4.98 -13.32
N ILE A 68 1.73 3.91 -12.83
CA ILE A 68 2.96 3.36 -13.41
C ILE A 68 2.70 2.12 -14.29
N GLY A 69 1.44 1.68 -14.39
CA GLY A 69 1.03 0.55 -15.22
C GLY A 69 1.35 -0.82 -14.60
N ALA A 70 1.39 -0.93 -13.28
CA ALA A 70 1.49 -2.23 -12.63
C ALA A 70 0.16 -2.98 -12.80
N GLU A 71 0.20 -4.12 -13.49
CA GLU A 71 -0.97 -4.96 -13.77
C GLU A 71 -1.55 -5.57 -12.49
N PHE A 72 -0.67 -6.05 -11.60
CA PHE A 72 -1.05 -6.80 -10.41
C PHE A 72 -0.62 -6.09 -9.13
N GLY A 73 -1.38 -6.30 -8.05
CA GLY A 73 -1.06 -5.79 -6.72
C GLY A 73 -1.40 -6.80 -5.62
N VAL A 74 -0.55 -6.88 -4.59
CA VAL A 74 -0.75 -7.74 -3.42
C VAL A 74 -0.68 -6.91 -2.14
N ASP A 75 -1.65 -7.07 -1.23
CA ASP A 75 -1.63 -6.43 0.10
C ASP A 75 -2.44 -7.26 1.12
N PRO A 76 -2.04 -7.34 2.40
CA PRO A 76 -2.88 -7.98 3.42
C PRO A 76 -4.16 -7.19 3.77
N ALA A 77 -4.17 -5.86 3.58
CA ALA A 77 -5.30 -4.99 3.92
C ALA A 77 -6.38 -5.01 2.83
N LEU A 78 -7.59 -5.47 3.15
CA LEU A 78 -8.67 -5.70 2.19
C LEU A 78 -9.31 -4.41 1.67
N ASN A 79 -9.57 -3.43 2.53
CA ASN A 79 -10.24 -2.19 2.17
C ASN A 79 -9.44 -1.34 1.17
N PRO A 80 -8.12 -1.10 1.34
CA PRO A 80 -7.34 -0.41 0.34
C PRO A 80 -7.33 -1.15 -1.01
N LEU A 81 -7.31 -2.49 -1.02
CA LEU A 81 -7.39 -3.27 -2.27
C LEU A 81 -8.67 -3.05 -3.06
N LYS A 82 -9.81 -2.78 -2.40
CA LYS A 82 -11.05 -2.40 -3.11
C LYS A 82 -10.86 -1.10 -3.89
N LEU A 83 -10.13 -0.15 -3.34
CA LEU A 83 -9.82 1.11 -4.01
C LEU A 83 -8.81 0.90 -5.16
N ALA A 84 -7.76 0.11 -4.94
CA ALA A 84 -6.81 -0.27 -5.99
C ALA A 84 -7.51 -0.95 -7.17
N LYS A 85 -8.44 -1.87 -6.89
CA LYS A 85 -9.27 -2.52 -7.93
C LYS A 85 -10.09 -1.52 -8.73
N SER A 86 -10.70 -0.54 -8.06
CA SER A 86 -11.47 0.51 -8.75
C SER A 86 -10.60 1.42 -9.63
N ARG A 87 -9.28 1.43 -9.41
CA ARG A 87 -8.27 2.14 -10.21
C ARG A 87 -7.67 1.29 -11.33
N GLY A 88 -8.19 0.07 -11.55
CA GLY A 88 -7.77 -0.79 -12.65
C GLY A 88 -6.61 -1.73 -12.32
N VAL A 89 -6.23 -1.89 -11.04
CA VAL A 89 -5.21 -2.86 -10.62
C VAL A 89 -5.85 -4.21 -10.32
N GLU A 90 -5.31 -5.31 -10.85
CA GLU A 90 -5.75 -6.65 -10.47
C GLU A 90 -5.16 -7.05 -9.13
N VAL A 91 -6.01 -7.26 -8.13
CA VAL A 91 -5.59 -7.36 -6.72
C VAL A 91 -5.77 -8.74 -6.12
N ILE A 92 -4.80 -9.13 -5.27
CA ILE A 92 -4.84 -10.34 -4.46
C ILE A 92 -4.61 -9.96 -2.99
N GLN A 93 -5.47 -10.47 -2.10
CA GLN A 93 -5.24 -10.38 -0.66
C GLN A 93 -4.41 -11.58 -0.20
N ALA A 94 -3.29 -11.35 0.51
CA ALA A 94 -2.38 -12.39 0.98
C ALA A 94 -1.80 -12.09 2.37
#